data_AF-A0A2S9XWC3-F1
#
_entry.id   AF-A0A2S9XWC3-F1
#
_cell.length_a   1.000
_cell.length_b   1.000
_cell.length_c   1.000
_cell.angle_alpha   90.00
_cell.angle_beta   90.00
_cell.angle_gamma   90.00
#
_symmetry.space_group_name_H-M   'P 1'
#
loop_
_entity.id
_entity.type
_entity.pdbx_description
1 polymer ?
#
loop_
_entity_poly.entity_id
_entity_poly.type
_entity_poly.pdbx_seq_one_letter_code
_entity_poly.pdbx_strand_id
1 'polypeptide(L)'
;MLRTLRWFAPLVALPLLACVDASAPDQADSDTGTSESDTGGSEPDDRVLVNHDFGEFVLEPLQELENCVQWTVDNDEAVYVQGVTLSNLGYFHHSNWFVVPETLYEGPDGFFPCGSRGFSELEAAISGTVLFAQSTQSFVEVQRTADGAVIKIPPRHKVVAGTHLLNVGPSEVSTRLFMSLEIIHPRDVELVLTPFRLSYLDIDIPAQTESRFTGVCDNFGERYAEATGAPINMKLHYAVAHYHYLGNYFDLSFGGGPLDGQSVYRLDGFNGEANGLVFDPPLDLAGVESLSYTCGYDNWRDVNVGWGIGDQEMCVMLGLAESKIMFDATVTGGTKAVGTSPDGALDFQGPCGVLPVAKNPAQAEPTDEERAGELYIPPSGDPGLPPVPACIDHDPSVAPAIEPTLSNVQGVVFQQSCSFNACHGDSGQAAGLNLQAPDLLAELLNHEVVGNPGVALVEPGDPENSWLYQIIASCQPDGGTGSHMPLNSPVLLDDRSIALVREWILDGAPGSP
;
A
#
# COMPACT_ATOMS: atom_id res chain seq x y z
N MET A 1 41.18 -32.95 45.48
CA MET A 1 42.20 -32.20 46.28
C MET A 1 41.91 -30.72 46.05
N LEU A 2 41.41 -29.98 47.04
CA LEU A 2 42.19 -29.06 47.91
C LEU A 2 43.05 -28.05 47.10
N ARG A 3 43.01 -26.72 47.35
CA ARG A 3 42.36 -25.94 48.43
C ARG A 3 42.20 -24.44 48.07
N THR A 4 40.97 -23.92 48.24
CA THR A 4 40.58 -22.70 48.99
C THR A 4 41.37 -21.38 48.94
N LEU A 5 40.62 -20.27 48.82
CA LEU A 5 40.63 -19.19 49.83
C LEU A 5 39.19 -18.63 50.05
N ARG A 6 38.82 -18.35 51.31
CA ARG A 6 37.64 -17.53 51.73
C ARG A 6 38.19 -16.18 52.28
N TRP A 7 37.42 -15.10 52.42
CA TRP A 7 36.64 -14.64 53.60
C TRP A 7 36.27 -13.15 53.32
N PHE A 8 35.18 -12.50 53.74
CA PHE A 8 33.86 -12.88 54.31
C PHE A 8 32.91 -11.64 54.20
N ALA A 9 31.61 -11.77 54.52
CA ALA A 9 30.64 -10.65 54.58
C ALA A 9 30.34 -10.20 56.04
N PRO A 10 29.61 -9.08 56.25
CA PRO A 10 28.18 -9.16 56.61
C PRO A 10 27.30 -8.13 55.83
N LEU A 11 26.00 -8.30 55.50
CA LEU A 11 24.80 -8.90 56.12
C LEU A 11 23.96 -7.89 56.96
N VAL A 12 22.68 -7.72 56.58
CA VAL A 12 21.48 -7.09 57.23
C VAL A 12 20.70 -6.26 56.19
N ALA A 13 19.36 -6.22 56.09
CA ALA A 13 18.28 -7.19 56.32
C ALA A 13 16.99 -6.63 55.67
N LEU A 14 16.12 -7.48 55.12
CA LEU A 14 14.79 -7.09 54.61
C LEU A 14 13.73 -7.22 55.72
N PRO A 15 12.58 -6.54 55.57
CA PRO A 15 11.31 -7.24 55.78
C PRO A 15 10.26 -7.00 54.67
N LEU A 16 9.29 -7.92 54.61
CA LEU A 16 8.15 -7.98 53.70
C LEU A 16 6.82 -7.74 54.48
N LEU A 17 5.68 -7.77 53.79
CA LEU A 17 4.26 -7.71 54.28
C LEU A 17 3.73 -6.31 54.71
N ALA A 18 2.45 -5.95 54.50
CA ALA A 18 1.29 -6.65 53.92
C ALA A 18 0.22 -5.67 53.34
N CYS A 19 -0.78 -6.21 52.62
CA CYS A 19 -1.96 -5.52 52.08
C CYS A 19 -3.01 -5.15 53.14
N VAL A 20 -3.79 -4.07 52.92
CA VAL A 20 -5.16 -3.84 53.46
C VAL A 20 -5.97 -2.95 52.50
N ASP A 21 -7.23 -3.30 52.24
CA ASP A 21 -8.23 -2.52 51.48
C ASP A 21 -8.71 -1.23 52.19
N ALA A 22 -9.16 -0.23 51.42
CA ALA A 22 -10.10 0.80 51.91
C ALA A 22 -10.91 1.50 50.79
N SER A 23 -12.07 0.92 50.46
CA SER A 23 -13.37 1.60 50.21
C SER A 23 -13.44 2.92 49.42
N ALA A 24 -14.19 2.88 48.32
CA ALA A 24 -14.84 4.06 47.70
C ALA A 24 -16.01 4.61 48.56
N PRO A 25 -16.49 5.83 48.26
CA PRO A 25 -17.84 6.25 48.57
C PRO A 25 -18.62 6.72 47.32
N ASP A 26 -19.77 6.09 47.05
CA ASP A 26 -20.87 6.75 46.35
C ASP A 26 -21.54 7.79 47.28
N GLN A 27 -21.93 8.95 46.77
CA GLN A 27 -23.37 9.24 46.52
C GLN A 27 -23.68 10.71 46.14
N ALA A 28 -24.69 10.80 45.26
CA ALA A 28 -25.78 11.78 45.20
C ALA A 28 -25.58 13.14 44.51
N ASP A 29 -26.57 13.40 43.64
CA ASP A 29 -26.89 14.65 42.94
C ASP A 29 -26.87 15.92 43.80
N SER A 30 -26.44 17.01 43.19
CA SER A 30 -27.10 18.31 43.39
C SER A 30 -27.02 19.16 42.13
N ASP A 31 -28.18 19.40 41.52
CA ASP A 31 -28.37 20.30 40.38
C ASP A 31 -28.53 21.75 40.87
N THR A 32 -27.54 22.59 40.60
CA THR A 32 -27.67 24.06 40.58
C THR A 32 -26.65 24.65 39.61
N GLY A 33 -27.10 25.13 38.46
CA GLY A 33 -26.21 25.72 37.46
C GLY A 33 -25.73 27.15 37.78
N THR A 34 -24.55 27.48 37.28
CA THR A 34 -24.15 28.84 36.90
C THR A 34 -23.46 28.78 35.55
N SER A 35 -23.99 29.53 34.59
CA SER A 35 -23.38 29.70 33.28
C SER A 35 -22.13 30.58 33.38
N GLU A 36 -20.95 30.02 33.10
CA GLU A 36 -19.81 30.80 32.66
C GLU A 36 -19.62 30.57 31.16
N SER A 37 -19.83 31.65 30.40
CA SER A 37 -19.61 31.67 28.96
C SER A 37 -18.11 31.75 28.70
N ASP A 38 -17.47 30.59 28.61
CA ASP A 38 -16.08 30.53 28.16
C ASP A 38 -16.03 30.75 26.66
N THR A 39 -15.91 32.02 26.24
CA THR A 39 -15.60 32.39 24.86
C THR A 39 -14.11 32.20 24.59
N GLY A 40 -13.62 30.99 24.85
CA GLY A 40 -12.40 30.49 24.22
C GLY A 40 -12.73 30.21 22.77
N GLY A 41 -12.25 31.05 21.86
CA GLY A 41 -12.25 30.69 20.44
C GLY A 41 -11.38 29.45 20.29
N SER A 42 -11.98 28.32 19.90
CA SER A 42 -11.22 27.23 19.31
C SER A 42 -10.40 27.82 18.16
N GLU A 43 -9.10 27.55 18.12
CA GLU A 43 -8.34 27.76 16.90
C GLU A 43 -9.08 27.05 15.76
N PRO A 44 -9.19 27.66 14.56
CA PRO A 44 -9.78 26.97 13.42
C PRO A 44 -9.08 25.64 13.24
N ASP A 45 -9.83 24.58 12.94
CA ASP A 45 -9.20 23.33 12.53
C ASP A 45 -8.58 23.60 11.15
N ASP A 46 -7.28 23.87 11.11
CA ASP A 46 -6.54 24.18 9.88
C ASP A 46 -6.36 22.91 9.01
N ARG A 47 -7.01 21.78 9.37
CA ARG A 47 -7.03 20.51 8.65
C ARG A 47 -8.43 19.88 8.66
N VAL A 48 -8.75 19.06 7.66
CA VAL A 48 -9.97 18.24 7.63
C VAL A 48 -9.75 16.95 6.85
N LEU A 49 -10.42 15.87 7.27
CA LEU A 49 -10.53 14.63 6.50
C LEU A 49 -11.83 14.62 5.70
N VAL A 50 -11.73 14.47 4.38
CA VAL A 50 -12.87 14.28 3.48
C VAL A 50 -12.78 12.87 2.91
N ASN A 51 -13.77 12.04 3.25
CA ASN A 51 -13.77 10.61 2.96
C ASN A 51 -14.84 10.30 1.91
N HIS A 52 -14.62 9.28 1.08
CA HIS A 52 -15.55 8.88 0.03
C HIS A 52 -15.59 7.36 -0.17
N ASP A 53 -16.80 6.81 -0.37
CA ASP A 53 -17.07 5.41 -0.74
C ASP A 53 -17.44 5.34 -2.23
N PHE A 54 -16.57 4.74 -3.05
CA PHE A 54 -16.80 4.58 -4.49
C PHE A 54 -17.89 3.55 -4.82
N GLY A 55 -18.40 2.84 -3.82
CA GLY A 55 -19.40 1.80 -3.95
C GLY A 55 -18.82 0.41 -4.18
N GLU A 56 -19.75 -0.54 -4.31
CA GLU A 56 -19.47 -1.96 -4.47
C GLU A 56 -19.09 -2.32 -5.92
N PHE A 57 -18.12 -3.22 -6.08
CA PHE A 57 -17.73 -3.80 -7.36
C PHE A 57 -17.74 -5.33 -7.27
N VAL A 58 -18.35 -6.00 -8.26
CA VAL A 58 -18.44 -7.46 -8.34
C VAL A 58 -17.52 -7.99 -9.43
N LEU A 59 -16.75 -9.02 -9.10
CA LEU A 59 -15.88 -9.74 -10.04
C LEU A 59 -16.41 -11.17 -10.22
N GLU A 60 -16.58 -11.56 -11.48
CA GLU A 60 -16.88 -12.93 -11.90
C GLU A 60 -15.73 -13.89 -11.53
N PRO A 61 -15.98 -15.21 -11.46
CA PRO A 61 -14.91 -16.22 -11.32
C PRO A 61 -13.81 -16.06 -12.38
N LEU A 62 -12.55 -16.15 -11.96
CA LEU A 62 -11.36 -16.07 -12.82
C LEU A 62 -11.28 -14.76 -13.64
N GLN A 63 -11.91 -13.69 -13.17
CA GLN A 63 -11.92 -12.40 -13.87
C GLN A 63 -10.74 -11.52 -13.50
N GLU A 64 -10.07 -11.03 -14.54
CA GLU A 64 -9.16 -9.89 -14.50
C GLU A 64 -9.79 -8.72 -15.26
N LEU A 65 -9.65 -7.50 -14.73
CA LEU A 65 -10.25 -6.31 -15.32
C LEU A 65 -9.43 -5.05 -15.05
N GLU A 66 -9.01 -4.38 -16.13
CA GLU A 66 -8.69 -2.95 -16.10
C GLU A 66 -10.00 -2.15 -16.21
N ASN A 67 -10.35 -1.48 -15.12
CA ASN A 67 -11.52 -0.61 -15.03
C ASN A 67 -11.10 0.80 -14.61
N CYS A 68 -11.99 1.77 -14.73
CA CYS A 68 -11.77 3.10 -14.20
C CYS A 68 -12.83 3.45 -13.17
N VAL A 69 -12.50 4.39 -12.28
CA VAL A 69 -13.39 4.93 -11.26
C VAL A 69 -13.18 6.43 -11.14
N GLN A 70 -14.23 7.20 -10.85
CA GLN A 70 -14.10 8.65 -10.60
C GLN A 70 -15.03 9.11 -9.47
N TRP A 71 -14.64 10.24 -8.87
CA TRP A 71 -15.38 11.00 -7.85
C TRP A 71 -15.24 12.49 -8.14
N THR A 72 -16.36 13.17 -8.37
CA THR A 72 -16.42 14.61 -8.55
C THR A 72 -16.34 15.29 -7.19
N VAL A 73 -15.32 16.14 -7.00
CA VAL A 73 -15.06 16.75 -5.69
C VAL A 73 -16.07 17.87 -5.37
N ASP A 74 -16.85 18.33 -6.36
CA ASP A 74 -17.84 19.42 -6.26
C ASP A 74 -17.26 20.71 -5.65
N ASN A 75 -15.97 20.97 -5.92
CA ASN A 75 -15.23 22.07 -5.31
C ASN A 75 -15.29 23.36 -6.15
N ASP A 76 -15.90 24.41 -5.59
CA ASP A 76 -15.91 25.75 -6.19
C ASP A 76 -14.59 26.51 -5.93
N GLU A 77 -13.79 26.08 -4.96
CA GLU A 77 -12.47 26.62 -4.60
C GLU A 77 -11.40 25.52 -4.66
N ALA A 78 -10.11 25.88 -4.63
CA ALA A 78 -9.05 24.89 -4.62
C ALA A 78 -8.89 24.25 -3.23
N VAL A 79 -8.58 22.96 -3.19
CA VAL A 79 -8.19 22.26 -1.96
C VAL A 79 -6.76 21.73 -2.05
N TYR A 80 -6.09 21.62 -0.91
CA TYR A 80 -4.67 21.29 -0.80
C TYR A 80 -4.52 20.03 0.05
N VAL A 81 -4.21 18.93 -0.61
CA VAL A 81 -4.18 17.59 -0.02
C VAL A 81 -2.76 17.27 0.43
N GLN A 82 -2.55 17.06 1.73
CA GLN A 82 -1.27 16.59 2.29
C GLN A 82 -1.24 15.06 2.47
N GLY A 83 -2.40 14.46 2.73
CA GLY A 83 -2.55 13.03 2.96
C GLY A 83 -3.61 12.42 2.06
N VAL A 84 -3.31 11.25 1.51
CA VAL A 84 -4.28 10.37 0.85
C VAL A 84 -4.22 9.01 1.53
N THR A 85 -5.35 8.54 2.01
CA THR A 85 -5.53 7.15 2.45
C THR A 85 -6.44 6.45 1.45
N LEU A 86 -5.96 5.39 0.82
CA LEU A 86 -6.81 4.46 0.09
C LEU A 86 -6.99 3.20 0.92
N SER A 87 -8.23 2.73 1.08
CA SER A 87 -8.53 1.44 1.70
C SER A 87 -9.52 0.63 0.86
N ASN A 88 -9.39 -0.69 0.86
CA ASN A 88 -10.25 -1.56 0.08
C ASN A 88 -10.51 -2.92 0.79
N LEU A 89 -11.48 -3.67 0.28
CA LEU A 89 -11.87 -4.99 0.81
C LEU A 89 -11.26 -6.16 0.00
N GLY A 90 -10.11 -5.93 -0.63
CA GLY A 90 -9.37 -6.91 -1.43
C GLY A 90 -9.64 -6.82 -2.94
N TYR A 91 -8.96 -7.66 -3.71
CA TYR A 91 -9.06 -7.81 -5.17
C TYR A 91 -8.62 -6.60 -6.03
N PHE A 92 -8.34 -5.44 -5.44
CA PHE A 92 -7.65 -4.34 -6.12
C PHE A 92 -6.14 -4.64 -6.19
N HIS A 93 -5.66 -5.05 -7.37
CA HIS A 93 -4.26 -5.43 -7.59
C HIS A 93 -3.34 -4.21 -7.59
N HIS A 94 -3.72 -3.11 -8.24
CA HIS A 94 -3.12 -1.78 -8.06
C HIS A 94 -4.04 -0.70 -8.63
N SER A 95 -3.73 0.57 -8.37
CA SER A 95 -4.45 1.71 -8.95
C SER A 95 -3.60 2.98 -9.00
N ASN A 96 -3.79 3.77 -10.06
CA ASN A 96 -3.10 5.04 -10.29
C ASN A 96 -4.14 6.16 -10.36
N TRP A 97 -3.98 7.18 -9.52
CA TRP A 97 -4.99 8.21 -9.26
C TRP A 97 -4.53 9.58 -9.71
N PHE A 98 -5.46 10.30 -10.31
CA PHE A 98 -5.22 11.59 -10.95
C PHE A 98 -6.31 12.58 -10.54
N VAL A 99 -5.93 13.85 -10.50
CA VAL A 99 -6.86 14.97 -10.43
C VAL A 99 -6.99 15.53 -11.84
N VAL A 100 -8.21 15.66 -12.35
CA VAL A 100 -8.47 16.20 -13.70
C VAL A 100 -9.63 17.20 -13.68
N PRO A 101 -9.73 18.13 -14.63
CA PRO A 101 -10.93 18.95 -14.80
C PRO A 101 -12.17 18.05 -14.99
N GLU A 102 -13.31 18.44 -14.42
CA GLU A 102 -14.57 17.66 -14.53
C GLU A 102 -14.95 17.33 -15.99
N THR A 103 -14.61 18.23 -16.92
CA THR A 103 -14.85 18.14 -18.36
C THR A 103 -13.95 17.15 -19.10
N LEU A 104 -12.95 16.55 -18.44
CA LEU A 104 -12.14 15.46 -18.99
C LEU A 104 -12.77 14.12 -18.58
N TYR A 105 -12.88 13.16 -19.50
CA TYR A 105 -13.53 11.86 -19.26
C TYR A 105 -14.97 12.00 -18.73
N GLU A 106 -15.78 12.85 -19.35
CA GLU A 106 -17.15 13.19 -18.90
C GLU A 106 -18.05 11.96 -18.69
N GLY A 107 -18.84 11.97 -17.63
CA GLY A 107 -19.80 10.94 -17.28
C GLY A 107 -20.09 10.92 -15.78
N PRO A 108 -21.04 10.08 -15.31
CA PRO A 108 -21.34 9.94 -13.89
C PRO A 108 -20.18 9.32 -13.10
N ASP A 109 -20.20 9.56 -11.79
CA ASP A 109 -19.25 9.00 -10.83
C ASP A 109 -19.46 7.50 -10.58
N GLY A 110 -18.49 6.90 -9.87
CA GLY A 110 -18.36 5.45 -9.71
C GLY A 110 -17.60 4.79 -10.85
N PHE A 111 -17.75 3.47 -10.96
CA PHE A 111 -16.98 2.63 -11.88
C PHE A 111 -17.45 2.70 -13.35
N PHE A 112 -16.51 2.72 -14.29
CA PHE A 112 -16.76 2.71 -15.73
C PHE A 112 -15.61 2.10 -16.53
N PRO A 113 -15.85 1.41 -17.67
CA PRO A 113 -14.77 0.88 -18.49
C PRO A 113 -13.88 2.01 -19.02
N CYS A 114 -12.58 2.00 -18.73
CA CYS A 114 -11.65 3.08 -19.09
C CYS A 114 -11.75 3.53 -20.56
N GLY A 115 -11.74 2.56 -21.47
CA GLY A 115 -11.84 2.81 -22.91
C GLY A 115 -13.17 3.44 -23.36
N SER A 116 -14.24 3.38 -22.55
CA SER A 116 -15.53 4.01 -22.89
C SER A 116 -15.51 5.54 -22.80
N ARG A 117 -14.60 6.10 -21.99
CA ARG A 117 -14.39 7.55 -21.86
C ARG A 117 -13.03 8.00 -22.41
N GLY A 118 -12.26 7.10 -23.02
CA GLY A 118 -10.94 7.38 -23.58
C GLY A 118 -9.86 7.67 -22.53
N PHE A 119 -9.96 7.07 -21.34
CA PHE A 119 -9.01 7.34 -20.24
C PHE A 119 -7.56 7.02 -20.63
N SER A 120 -6.65 7.93 -20.30
CA SER A 120 -5.20 7.73 -20.37
C SER A 120 -4.53 8.35 -19.14
N GLU A 121 -3.68 7.58 -18.47
CA GLU A 121 -2.88 8.06 -17.34
C GLU A 121 -2.00 9.26 -17.71
N LEU A 122 -1.37 9.22 -18.88
CA LEU A 122 -0.51 10.30 -19.35
C LEU A 122 -1.31 11.58 -19.61
N GLU A 123 -2.47 11.47 -20.27
CA GLU A 123 -3.35 12.62 -20.50
C GLU A 123 -3.92 13.18 -19.20
N ALA A 124 -4.26 12.33 -18.23
CA ALA A 124 -4.73 12.73 -16.91
C ALA A 124 -3.65 13.50 -16.14
N ALA A 125 -2.42 12.96 -16.09
CA ALA A 125 -1.27 13.58 -15.42
C ALA A 125 -0.91 14.95 -16.02
N ILE A 126 -0.89 15.10 -17.35
CA ILE A 126 -0.51 16.38 -17.99
C ILE A 126 -1.63 17.42 -18.03
N SER A 127 -2.91 17.00 -17.98
CA SER A 127 -4.08 17.89 -18.00
C SER A 127 -4.47 18.38 -16.60
N GLY A 128 -4.14 17.61 -15.56
CA GLY A 128 -4.26 18.01 -14.17
C GLY A 128 -3.02 17.58 -13.39
N THR A 129 -3.12 16.60 -12.48
CA THR A 129 -1.94 16.08 -11.76
C THR A 129 -2.12 14.64 -11.31
N VAL A 130 -1.03 13.98 -10.87
CA VAL A 130 -1.10 12.70 -10.15
C VAL A 130 -1.40 12.98 -8.68
N LEU A 131 -2.34 12.22 -8.10
CA LEU A 131 -2.77 12.30 -6.71
C LEU A 131 -2.08 11.24 -5.85
N PHE A 132 -2.05 10.00 -6.32
CA PHE A 132 -1.74 8.82 -5.50
C PHE A 132 -1.47 7.59 -6.38
N ALA A 133 -0.73 6.63 -5.86
CA ALA A 133 -0.66 5.26 -6.41
C ALA A 133 -0.71 4.24 -5.27
N GLN A 134 -1.37 3.11 -5.53
CA GLN A 134 -1.54 2.00 -4.58
C GLN A 134 -0.46 0.94 -4.85
N SER A 135 0.27 0.50 -3.82
CA SER A 135 1.21 -0.63 -3.95
C SER A 135 0.49 -1.94 -4.27
N THR A 136 1.19 -2.90 -4.89
CA THR A 136 0.59 -4.15 -5.37
C THR A 136 -0.15 -4.92 -4.27
N GLN A 137 -1.45 -5.16 -4.45
CA GLN A 137 -2.36 -5.86 -3.53
C GLN A 137 -2.42 -5.24 -2.11
N SER A 138 -1.96 -3.99 -1.94
CA SER A 138 -2.08 -3.28 -0.67
C SER A 138 -3.55 -2.96 -0.36
N PHE A 139 -4.02 -3.48 0.77
CA PHE A 139 -5.39 -3.27 1.24
C PHE A 139 -5.61 -1.88 1.86
N VAL A 140 -4.59 -1.34 2.54
CA VAL A 140 -4.56 0.02 3.09
C VAL A 140 -3.21 0.65 2.74
N GLU A 141 -3.25 1.81 2.10
CA GLU A 141 -2.07 2.57 1.69
C GLU A 141 -2.25 4.04 2.09
N VAL A 142 -1.25 4.61 2.77
CA VAL A 142 -1.26 5.98 3.29
C VAL A 142 -0.10 6.76 2.71
N GLN A 143 -0.39 7.63 1.75
CA GLN A 143 0.56 8.61 1.24
C GLN A 143 0.35 9.93 2.00
N ARG A 144 1.13 10.18 3.05
CA ARG A 144 1.15 11.47 3.74
C ARG A 144 2.52 12.14 3.61
N THR A 145 2.56 13.27 2.92
CA THR A 145 3.80 14.02 2.70
C THR A 145 4.18 14.87 3.91
N ALA A 146 5.42 15.39 3.92
CA ALA A 146 5.91 16.30 4.96
C ALA A 146 5.00 17.52 5.12
N ASP A 147 5.01 18.13 6.32
CA ASP A 147 4.11 19.25 6.64
C ASP A 147 4.29 20.43 5.67
N GLY A 148 3.16 20.95 5.19
CA GLY A 148 3.09 22.01 4.18
C GLY A 148 3.39 21.60 2.73
N ALA A 149 3.88 20.39 2.47
CA ALA A 149 4.07 19.86 1.11
C ALA A 149 2.82 19.13 0.64
N VAL A 150 2.16 19.61 -0.42
CA VAL A 150 0.80 19.19 -0.80
C VAL A 150 0.62 18.93 -2.29
N ILE A 151 -0.47 18.25 -2.64
CA ILE A 151 -1.02 18.13 -4.00
C ILE A 151 -2.25 19.03 -4.09
N LYS A 152 -2.34 19.87 -5.13
CA LYS A 152 -3.47 20.78 -5.33
C LYS A 152 -4.57 20.13 -6.17
N ILE A 153 -5.82 20.25 -5.71
CA ILE A 153 -7.03 20.03 -6.51
C ILE A 153 -7.60 21.41 -6.83
N PRO A 154 -7.47 21.92 -8.08
CA PRO A 154 -8.04 23.21 -8.46
C PRO A 154 -9.57 23.18 -8.47
N PRO A 155 -10.25 24.35 -8.52
CA PRO A 155 -11.70 24.42 -8.63
C PRO A 155 -12.22 23.58 -9.81
N ARG A 156 -13.37 22.93 -9.62
CA ARG A 156 -14.10 22.18 -10.64
C ARG A 156 -13.31 21.01 -11.23
N HIS A 157 -12.71 20.24 -10.34
CA HIS A 157 -11.94 19.04 -10.66
C HIS A 157 -12.55 17.80 -10.01
N LYS A 158 -12.19 16.65 -10.56
CA LYS A 158 -12.55 15.33 -10.05
C LYS A 158 -11.32 14.48 -9.85
N VAL A 159 -11.44 13.53 -8.92
CA VAL A 159 -10.51 12.43 -8.76
C VAL A 159 -10.91 11.33 -9.75
N VAL A 160 -9.94 10.76 -10.46
CA VAL A 160 -10.15 9.65 -11.41
C VAL A 160 -8.97 8.69 -11.36
N ALA A 161 -9.22 7.39 -11.51
CA ALA A 161 -8.17 6.39 -11.54
C ALA A 161 -8.41 5.31 -12.59
N GLY A 162 -7.29 4.76 -13.06
CA GLY A 162 -7.25 3.39 -13.57
C GLY A 162 -7.06 2.43 -12.39
N THR A 163 -7.91 1.42 -12.31
CA THR A 163 -7.91 0.38 -11.27
C THR A 163 -7.77 -0.98 -11.96
N HIS A 164 -6.77 -1.75 -11.56
CA HIS A 164 -6.62 -3.14 -11.98
C HIS A 164 -7.21 -4.03 -10.88
N LEU A 165 -8.26 -4.78 -11.22
CA LEU A 165 -8.91 -5.73 -10.32
C LEU A 165 -8.69 -7.17 -10.80
N LEU A 166 -8.45 -8.09 -9.87
CA LEU A 166 -8.10 -9.47 -10.19
C LEU A 166 -8.71 -10.45 -9.17
N ASN A 167 -9.59 -11.32 -9.65
CA ASN A 167 -10.16 -12.47 -8.95
C ASN A 167 -9.66 -13.76 -9.60
N VAL A 168 -8.68 -14.43 -8.98
CA VAL A 168 -8.18 -15.76 -9.43
C VAL A 168 -9.06 -16.92 -8.94
N GLY A 169 -10.26 -16.62 -8.45
CA GLY A 169 -11.11 -17.56 -7.75
C GLY A 169 -12.16 -18.28 -8.60
N PRO A 170 -12.60 -19.47 -8.18
CA PRO A 170 -13.69 -20.21 -8.82
C PRO A 170 -15.09 -19.64 -8.49
N SER A 171 -15.16 -18.58 -7.68
CA SER A 171 -16.40 -17.98 -7.17
C SER A 171 -16.49 -16.50 -7.56
N GLU A 172 -17.72 -16.01 -7.70
CA GLU A 172 -18.02 -14.57 -7.74
C GLU A 172 -17.62 -13.95 -6.40
N VAL A 173 -17.01 -12.76 -6.44
CA VAL A 173 -16.59 -12.01 -5.25
C VAL A 173 -17.07 -10.56 -5.35
N SER A 174 -17.37 -9.97 -4.19
CA SER A 174 -17.71 -8.55 -4.08
C SER A 174 -16.63 -7.83 -3.29
N THR A 175 -16.27 -6.62 -3.73
CA THR A 175 -15.29 -5.75 -3.07
C THR A 175 -15.76 -4.30 -3.04
N ARG A 176 -15.08 -3.47 -2.25
CA ARG A 176 -15.41 -2.06 -2.04
C ARG A 176 -14.14 -1.24 -1.87
N LEU A 177 -14.22 0.04 -2.20
CA LEU A 177 -13.08 0.96 -2.30
C LEU A 177 -13.42 2.29 -1.65
N PHE A 178 -12.50 2.79 -0.83
CA PHE A 178 -12.65 4.04 -0.09
C PHE A 178 -11.41 4.90 -0.27
N MET A 179 -11.60 6.22 -0.36
CA MET A 179 -10.51 7.20 -0.34
C MET A 179 -10.76 8.26 0.72
N SER A 180 -9.70 8.74 1.35
CA SER A 180 -9.71 9.89 2.27
C SER A 180 -8.67 10.91 1.85
N LEU A 181 -9.04 12.18 1.88
CA LEU A 181 -8.17 13.32 1.62
C LEU A 181 -7.98 14.10 2.92
N GLU A 182 -6.73 14.17 3.42
CA GLU A 182 -6.32 15.13 4.45
C GLU A 182 -6.07 16.47 3.76
N ILE A 183 -7.07 17.34 3.81
CA ILE A 183 -7.01 18.71 3.29
C ILE A 183 -6.45 19.62 4.37
N ILE A 184 -5.52 20.51 4.02
CA ILE A 184 -4.96 21.52 4.93
C ILE A 184 -5.31 22.94 4.48
N HIS A 185 -5.28 23.89 5.41
CA HIS A 185 -5.52 25.29 5.10
C HIS A 185 -4.44 25.84 4.16
N PRO A 186 -4.81 26.55 3.08
CA PRO A 186 -3.85 27.20 2.18
C PRO A 186 -2.75 28.04 2.85
N ARG A 187 -2.96 28.56 4.06
CA ARG A 187 -1.97 29.37 4.80
C ARG A 187 -0.72 28.55 5.18
N ASP A 188 -0.89 27.26 5.46
CA ASP A 188 0.16 26.34 5.93
C ASP A 188 0.83 25.57 4.78
N VAL A 189 0.41 25.81 3.54
CA VAL A 189 1.05 25.26 2.34
C VAL A 189 2.40 25.95 2.12
N GLU A 190 3.48 25.20 2.30
CA GLU A 190 4.85 25.61 2.01
C GLU A 190 5.21 25.42 0.53
N LEU A 191 4.75 24.33 -0.11
CA LEU A 191 4.99 24.04 -1.52
C LEU A 191 3.96 23.08 -2.14
N VAL A 192 3.65 23.27 -3.43
CA VAL A 192 2.87 22.31 -4.22
C VAL A 192 3.78 21.35 -4.98
N LEU A 193 3.71 20.08 -4.59
CA LEU A 193 4.49 18.97 -5.13
C LEU A 193 4.22 18.76 -6.62
N THR A 194 5.23 18.24 -7.30
CA THR A 194 5.23 18.02 -8.74
C THR A 194 5.56 16.54 -9.01
N PRO A 195 4.67 15.79 -9.69
CA PRO A 195 4.85 14.37 -9.89
C PRO A 195 5.86 14.05 -11.00
N PHE A 196 6.44 12.86 -10.91
CA PHE A 196 7.17 12.22 -12.01
C PHE A 196 6.94 10.71 -12.01
N ARG A 197 7.20 10.07 -13.16
CA ARG A 197 7.07 8.62 -13.32
C ARG A 197 8.35 8.03 -13.90
N LEU A 198 8.74 6.86 -13.40
CA LEU A 198 9.74 5.97 -13.99
C LEU A 198 9.03 4.75 -14.58
N SER A 199 9.44 4.24 -15.75
CA SER A 199 8.80 3.05 -16.35
C SER A 199 9.74 2.24 -17.26
N TYR A 200 9.77 0.92 -17.11
CA TYR A 200 10.57 0.04 -17.98
C TYR A 200 9.67 -0.83 -18.87
N LEU A 201 9.36 -0.36 -20.08
CA LEU A 201 8.42 -1.04 -20.99
C LEU A 201 9.08 -2.15 -21.83
N ASP A 202 10.39 -2.10 -22.08
CA ASP A 202 11.14 -3.06 -22.91
C ASP A 202 11.67 -4.26 -22.09
N ILE A 203 10.83 -4.81 -21.20
CA ILE A 203 11.15 -6.04 -20.44
C ILE A 203 10.80 -7.30 -21.24
N ASP A 204 11.69 -8.29 -21.17
CA ASP A 204 11.55 -9.65 -21.71
C ASP A 204 12.28 -10.59 -20.74
N ILE A 205 11.60 -10.94 -19.64
CA ILE A 205 12.14 -11.69 -18.52
C ILE A 205 12.29 -13.17 -18.96
N PRO A 206 13.50 -13.73 -19.05
CA PRO A 206 13.69 -15.08 -19.56
C PRO A 206 13.03 -16.15 -18.70
N ALA A 207 12.56 -17.23 -19.32
CA ALA A 207 12.05 -18.42 -18.61
C ALA A 207 13.08 -19.01 -17.63
N GLN A 208 12.60 -19.55 -16.50
CA GLN A 208 13.37 -20.26 -15.46
C GLN A 208 14.62 -19.49 -14.99
N THR A 209 14.51 -18.17 -14.84
CA THR A 209 15.65 -17.26 -14.66
C THR A 209 15.32 -16.10 -13.73
N GLU A 210 16.15 -15.90 -12.72
CA GLU A 210 16.18 -14.65 -11.95
C GLU A 210 16.93 -13.56 -12.73
N SER A 211 16.35 -12.36 -12.82
CA SER A 211 16.86 -11.25 -13.63
C SER A 211 16.74 -9.89 -12.93
N ARG A 212 17.49 -8.89 -13.41
CA ARG A 212 17.44 -7.48 -13.02
C ARG A 212 17.37 -6.62 -14.28
N PHE A 213 16.48 -5.63 -14.32
CA PHE A 213 16.28 -4.71 -15.44
C PHE A 213 16.51 -3.27 -14.96
N THR A 214 17.66 -2.69 -15.30
CA THR A 214 18.05 -1.33 -14.89
C THR A 214 17.82 -0.31 -16.01
N GLY A 215 16.94 0.67 -15.78
CA GLY A 215 16.79 1.85 -16.64
C GLY A 215 17.90 2.85 -16.34
N VAL A 216 18.66 3.24 -17.36
CA VAL A 216 19.86 4.10 -17.22
C VAL A 216 19.61 5.46 -17.87
N CYS A 217 19.33 6.48 -17.04
CA CYS A 217 19.03 7.85 -17.47
C CYS A 217 20.27 8.76 -17.35
N ASP A 218 21.34 8.44 -18.10
CA ASP A 218 22.66 9.09 -18.00
C ASP A 218 22.65 10.62 -18.20
N ASN A 219 21.67 11.16 -18.94
CA ASN A 219 21.55 12.58 -19.24
C ASN A 219 20.45 13.29 -18.44
N PHE A 220 19.99 12.72 -17.32
CA PHE A 220 18.91 13.28 -16.50
C PHE A 220 19.18 14.74 -16.09
N GLY A 221 20.37 15.05 -15.59
CA GLY A 221 20.79 16.40 -15.22
C GLY A 221 20.87 17.37 -16.40
N GLU A 222 21.35 16.91 -17.56
CA GLU A 222 21.37 17.69 -18.80
C GLU A 222 19.95 18.02 -19.26
N ARG A 223 19.05 17.02 -19.31
CA ARG A 223 17.65 17.21 -19.72
C ARG A 223 16.87 18.14 -18.81
N TYR A 224 17.08 18.05 -17.49
CA TYR A 224 16.49 19.00 -16.54
C TYR A 224 17.03 20.42 -16.78
N ALA A 225 18.32 20.57 -17.06
CA ALA A 225 18.92 21.88 -17.34
C ALA A 225 18.48 22.50 -18.67
N GLU A 226 18.33 21.68 -19.73
CA GLU A 226 17.73 22.10 -21.01
C GLU A 226 16.29 22.61 -20.82
N ALA A 227 15.49 21.91 -20.00
CA ALA A 227 14.08 22.23 -19.78
C ALA A 227 13.86 23.43 -18.84
N THR A 228 14.70 23.62 -17.83
CA THR A 228 14.48 24.60 -16.75
C THR A 228 15.44 25.80 -16.77
N GLY A 229 16.51 25.74 -17.57
CA GLY A 229 17.57 26.75 -17.61
C GLY A 229 18.49 26.75 -16.38
N ALA A 230 18.43 25.74 -15.51
CA ALA A 230 19.25 25.60 -14.31
C ALA A 230 19.60 24.12 -14.02
N PRO A 231 20.71 23.81 -13.34
CA PRO A 231 21.01 22.46 -12.88
C PRO A 231 19.90 21.89 -11.97
N ILE A 232 19.89 20.56 -11.76
CA ILE A 232 18.96 19.91 -10.83
C ILE A 232 19.03 20.59 -9.47
N ASN A 233 17.84 20.99 -9.02
CA ASN A 233 17.57 21.64 -7.74
C ASN A 233 16.36 21.01 -7.03
N MET A 234 16.04 19.77 -7.39
CA MET A 234 14.86 19.05 -6.93
C MET A 234 15.05 18.51 -5.51
N LYS A 235 13.95 18.32 -4.78
CA LYS A 235 13.92 17.48 -3.57
C LYS A 235 12.86 16.40 -3.72
N LEU A 236 13.18 15.15 -3.42
CA LEU A 236 12.24 14.04 -3.42
C LEU A 236 11.52 13.96 -2.06
N HIS A 237 10.18 13.94 -2.06
CA HIS A 237 9.35 13.88 -0.85
C HIS A 237 8.68 12.52 -0.67
N TYR A 238 8.36 11.83 -1.77
CA TYR A 238 7.70 10.52 -1.73
C TYR A 238 8.09 9.69 -2.96
N ALA A 239 8.20 8.38 -2.79
CA ALA A 239 8.38 7.40 -3.86
C ALA A 239 7.58 6.12 -3.56
N VAL A 240 6.95 5.54 -4.57
CA VAL A 240 6.33 4.21 -4.51
C VAL A 240 6.60 3.44 -5.80
N ALA A 241 7.06 2.20 -5.69
CA ALA A 241 7.35 1.31 -6.81
C ALA A 241 6.25 0.27 -7.02
N HIS A 242 6.18 -0.28 -8.23
CA HIS A 242 5.19 -1.29 -8.63
C HIS A 242 5.78 -2.34 -9.58
N TYR A 243 5.47 -3.61 -9.27
CA TYR A 243 5.73 -4.82 -10.04
C TYR A 243 4.70 -5.91 -9.66
N HIS A 244 4.57 -6.97 -10.45
CA HIS A 244 3.66 -8.09 -10.16
C HIS A 244 4.40 -9.25 -9.46
N TYR A 245 3.78 -10.44 -9.45
CA TYR A 245 4.10 -11.59 -8.59
C TYR A 245 5.43 -12.31 -8.90
N LEU A 246 6.10 -12.06 -10.03
CA LEU A 246 7.49 -12.48 -10.25
C LEU A 246 8.48 -11.46 -9.70
N GLY A 247 8.05 -10.20 -9.53
CA GLY A 247 8.89 -9.12 -9.06
C GLY A 247 9.38 -9.38 -7.63
N ASN A 248 10.69 -9.30 -7.45
CA ASN A 248 11.36 -9.63 -6.19
C ASN A 248 12.37 -8.56 -5.74
N TYR A 249 12.43 -7.42 -6.43
CA TYR A 249 13.39 -6.37 -6.16
C TYR A 249 12.98 -5.04 -6.80
N PHE A 250 13.13 -3.94 -6.07
CA PHE A 250 13.23 -2.60 -6.66
C PHE A 250 14.38 -1.82 -6.03
N ASP A 251 15.04 -0.99 -6.84
CA ASP A 251 16.02 0.00 -6.36
C ASP A 251 15.94 1.29 -7.18
N LEU A 252 15.93 2.43 -6.49
CA LEU A 252 16.20 3.75 -7.05
C LEU A 252 17.57 4.23 -6.56
N SER A 253 18.42 4.60 -7.51
CA SER A 253 19.78 5.12 -7.28
C SER A 253 20.05 6.37 -8.12
N PHE A 254 20.96 7.21 -7.64
CA PHE A 254 21.40 8.44 -8.32
C PHE A 254 22.91 8.43 -8.61
N GLY A 255 23.32 9.13 -9.67
CA GLY A 255 24.72 9.35 -10.03
C GLY A 255 25.07 10.83 -10.08
N GLY A 256 26.31 11.16 -9.72
CA GLY A 256 26.79 12.53 -9.56
C GLY A 256 26.37 13.20 -8.24
N GLY A 257 27.02 14.32 -7.93
CA GLY A 257 26.73 15.11 -6.73
C GLY A 257 26.98 14.36 -5.41
N PRO A 258 26.27 14.73 -4.32
CA PRO A 258 26.39 14.07 -3.02
C PRO A 258 25.83 12.64 -2.98
N LEU A 259 24.91 12.30 -3.89
CA LEU A 259 24.20 11.00 -3.93
C LEU A 259 24.85 9.96 -4.83
N ASP A 260 26.05 10.23 -5.36
CA ASP A 260 26.74 9.38 -6.34
C ASP A 260 26.86 7.91 -5.87
N GLY A 261 26.17 7.00 -6.57
CA GLY A 261 26.15 5.58 -6.30
C GLY A 261 25.34 5.17 -5.06
N GLN A 262 24.50 6.04 -4.52
CA GLN A 262 23.63 5.72 -3.38
C GLN A 262 22.27 5.17 -3.85
N SER A 263 21.91 4.01 -3.29
CA SER A 263 20.53 3.51 -3.23
C SER A 263 19.75 4.34 -2.22
N VAL A 264 18.60 4.87 -2.62
CA VAL A 264 17.80 5.80 -1.79
C VAL A 264 16.37 5.33 -1.52
N TYR A 265 15.88 4.36 -2.30
CA TYR A 265 14.62 3.67 -2.08
C TYR A 265 14.77 2.27 -2.65
N ARG A 266 14.48 1.25 -1.83
CA ARG A 266 14.68 -0.16 -2.16
C ARG A 266 13.55 -0.99 -1.59
N LEU A 267 13.09 -1.96 -2.38
CA LEU A 267 12.18 -3.02 -1.96
C LEU A 267 12.87 -4.37 -2.20
N ASP A 268 12.69 -5.31 -1.28
CA ASP A 268 13.23 -6.68 -1.36
C ASP A 268 12.07 -7.68 -1.25
N GLY A 269 11.88 -8.51 -2.27
CA GLY A 269 10.78 -9.47 -2.37
C GLY A 269 9.45 -8.85 -2.81
N PHE A 270 8.38 -9.64 -2.68
CA PHE A 270 7.00 -9.20 -2.88
C PHE A 270 6.25 -9.23 -1.54
N ASN A 271 5.56 -8.15 -1.22
CA ASN A 271 4.75 -7.98 -0.01
C ASN A 271 3.47 -7.20 -0.36
N GLY A 272 2.29 -7.67 0.07
CA GLY A 272 1.01 -6.94 -0.07
C GLY A 272 0.87 -5.75 0.89
N GLU A 273 1.97 -5.08 1.19
CA GLU A 273 2.08 -4.00 2.16
C GLU A 273 2.06 -2.62 1.48
N ALA A 274 1.88 -1.57 2.28
CA ALA A 274 2.05 -0.20 1.84
C ALA A 274 3.55 0.11 1.63
N ASN A 275 4.02 0.07 0.38
CA ASN A 275 5.42 0.23 0.02
C ASN A 275 5.84 1.69 -0.26
N GLY A 276 4.94 2.65 -0.07
CA GLY A 276 5.23 4.08 -0.22
C GLY A 276 6.24 4.62 0.81
N LEU A 277 7.37 5.13 0.34
CA LEU A 277 8.41 5.76 1.17
C LEU A 277 8.26 7.29 1.17
N VAL A 278 8.02 7.86 2.36
CA VAL A 278 8.09 9.31 2.62
C VAL A 278 9.52 9.69 3.02
N PHE A 279 10.04 10.77 2.43
CA PHE A 279 11.34 11.34 2.78
C PHE A 279 11.13 12.56 3.69
N ASP A 280 11.43 12.40 4.98
CA ASP A 280 11.43 13.48 5.97
C ASP A 280 12.75 13.51 6.77
N PRO A 281 13.62 14.53 6.57
CA PRO A 281 13.45 15.64 5.62
C PRO A 281 13.52 15.19 4.15
N PRO A 282 12.98 15.98 3.21
CA PRO A 282 13.03 15.68 1.77
C PRO A 282 14.46 15.48 1.26
N LEU A 283 14.66 14.47 0.42
CA LEU A 283 15.96 14.09 -0.12
C LEU A 283 16.40 15.10 -1.19
N ASP A 284 17.44 15.88 -0.90
CA ASP A 284 18.01 16.88 -1.81
C ASP A 284 18.77 16.21 -2.97
N LEU A 285 18.32 16.46 -4.21
CA LEU A 285 18.91 15.93 -5.44
C LEU A 285 19.87 16.94 -6.10
N ALA A 286 20.25 18.03 -5.42
CA ALA A 286 21.14 19.05 -5.97
C ALA A 286 22.48 18.46 -6.44
N GLY A 287 22.80 18.68 -7.71
CA GLY A 287 24.05 18.21 -8.33
C GLY A 287 24.03 16.76 -8.83
N VAL A 288 22.89 16.07 -8.78
CA VAL A 288 22.67 14.81 -9.51
C VAL A 288 22.86 15.05 -11.03
N GLU A 289 23.54 14.11 -11.69
CA GLU A 289 23.79 14.11 -13.13
C GLU A 289 23.01 13.00 -13.84
N SER A 290 22.87 11.83 -13.22
CA SER A 290 22.12 10.68 -13.76
C SER A 290 21.17 10.05 -12.73
N LEU A 291 20.15 9.36 -13.22
CA LEU A 291 19.22 8.56 -12.42
C LEU A 291 19.22 7.12 -12.97
N SER A 292 19.17 6.14 -12.08
CA SER A 292 18.95 4.74 -12.44
C SER A 292 17.93 4.08 -11.52
N TYR A 293 17.08 3.22 -12.09
CA TYR A 293 16.12 2.43 -11.36
C TYR A 293 16.17 0.98 -11.85
N THR A 294 16.05 0.02 -10.94
CA THR A 294 16.16 -1.41 -11.25
C THR A 294 14.94 -2.13 -10.73
N CYS A 295 14.26 -2.89 -11.58
CA CYS A 295 13.27 -3.89 -11.17
C CYS A 295 13.87 -5.29 -11.35
N GLY A 296 13.72 -6.17 -10.38
CA GLY A 296 14.17 -7.56 -10.46
C GLY A 296 13.02 -8.54 -10.34
N TYR A 297 13.19 -9.71 -10.96
CA TYR A 297 12.17 -10.74 -11.04
C TYR A 297 12.79 -12.13 -10.92
N ASP A 298 12.08 -13.06 -10.27
CA ASP A 298 12.35 -14.50 -10.34
C ASP A 298 11.30 -15.19 -11.21
N ASN A 299 11.61 -15.36 -12.51
CA ASN A 299 10.70 -16.02 -13.43
C ASN A 299 10.87 -17.54 -13.38
N TRP A 300 10.15 -18.19 -12.47
CA TRP A 300 10.09 -19.66 -12.34
C TRP A 300 9.32 -20.38 -13.47
N ARG A 301 8.71 -19.64 -14.41
CA ARG A 301 7.88 -20.21 -15.50
C ARG A 301 8.73 -20.72 -16.66
N ASP A 302 8.14 -21.58 -17.50
CA ASP A 302 8.77 -22.14 -18.71
C ASP A 302 8.63 -21.26 -19.96
N VAL A 303 8.09 -20.04 -19.80
CA VAL A 303 7.92 -19.03 -20.85
C VAL A 303 8.58 -17.71 -20.44
N ASN A 304 8.99 -16.91 -21.43
CA ASN A 304 9.37 -15.52 -21.20
C ASN A 304 8.15 -14.68 -20.80
N VAL A 305 8.39 -13.64 -20.01
CA VAL A 305 7.35 -12.74 -19.49
C VAL A 305 7.71 -11.29 -19.84
N GLY A 306 6.80 -10.58 -20.51
CA GLY A 306 7.01 -9.20 -20.97
C GLY A 306 6.23 -8.18 -20.15
N TRP A 307 6.07 -6.98 -20.70
CA TRP A 307 5.27 -5.91 -20.10
C TRP A 307 3.76 -6.12 -20.27
N GLY A 308 3.00 -6.02 -19.18
CA GLY A 308 1.54 -5.96 -19.22
C GLY A 308 0.86 -6.35 -17.90
N ILE A 309 -0.43 -6.66 -17.99
CA ILE A 309 -1.24 -7.25 -16.92
C ILE A 309 -1.30 -8.79 -17.04
N GLY A 310 -1.94 -9.45 -16.08
CA GLY A 310 -2.26 -10.87 -16.11
C GLY A 310 -1.07 -11.77 -15.88
N ASP A 311 -0.70 -12.53 -16.91
CA ASP A 311 0.48 -13.39 -16.87
C ASP A 311 1.78 -12.63 -17.15
N GLN A 312 1.70 -11.31 -17.38
CA GLN A 312 2.80 -10.37 -17.64
C GLN A 312 3.23 -9.56 -16.40
N GLU A 313 4.31 -8.80 -16.54
CA GLU A 313 4.97 -8.04 -15.47
C GLU A 313 4.97 -6.52 -15.70
N MET A 314 5.31 -5.77 -14.64
CA MET A 314 5.49 -4.32 -14.70
C MET A 314 6.71 -3.85 -13.90
N CYS A 315 7.19 -2.67 -14.26
CA CYS A 315 8.24 -1.92 -13.58
C CYS A 315 7.91 -0.43 -13.66
N VAL A 316 7.26 0.09 -12.62
CA VAL A 316 6.85 1.50 -12.52
C VAL A 316 7.34 2.08 -11.20
N MET A 317 7.61 3.38 -11.17
CA MET A 317 7.66 4.14 -9.92
C MET A 317 6.92 5.47 -10.09
N LEU A 318 6.06 5.83 -9.13
CA LEU A 318 5.57 7.19 -8.93
C LEU A 318 6.47 7.90 -7.93
N GLY A 319 6.87 9.14 -8.21
CA GLY A 319 7.52 10.01 -7.25
C GLY A 319 6.89 11.40 -7.17
N LEU A 320 6.95 12.02 -6.00
CA LEU A 320 6.51 13.39 -5.75
C LEU A 320 7.71 14.23 -5.28
N ALA A 321 7.94 15.36 -5.94
CA ALA A 321 9.12 16.20 -5.70
C ALA A 321 8.81 17.70 -5.67
N GLU A 322 9.62 18.46 -4.94
CA GLU A 322 9.84 19.87 -5.23
C GLU A 322 10.58 19.94 -6.57
N SER A 323 9.91 20.39 -7.63
CA SER A 323 10.47 20.46 -8.99
C SER A 323 9.87 21.61 -9.80
N LYS A 324 10.61 22.06 -10.81
CA LYS A 324 10.13 23.06 -11.81
C LYS A 324 9.35 22.43 -12.97
N ILE A 325 9.48 21.12 -13.16
CA ILE A 325 8.86 20.35 -14.24
C ILE A 325 8.33 19.02 -13.72
N MET A 326 7.24 18.55 -14.32
CA MET A 326 6.91 17.12 -14.29
C MET A 326 7.83 16.40 -15.28
N PHE A 327 8.06 15.10 -15.11
CA PHE A 327 8.73 14.31 -16.14
C PHE A 327 8.30 12.84 -16.14
N ASP A 328 8.48 12.21 -17.30
CA ASP A 328 8.40 10.77 -17.48
C ASP A 328 9.79 10.28 -17.91
N ALA A 329 10.31 9.26 -17.24
CA ALA A 329 11.64 8.69 -17.50
C ALA A 329 11.52 7.20 -17.82
N THR A 330 11.52 6.88 -19.12
CA THR A 330 11.03 5.58 -19.60
C THR A 330 12.02 4.87 -20.50
N VAL A 331 12.24 3.56 -20.26
CA VAL A 331 12.89 2.66 -21.21
C VAL A 331 11.82 2.09 -22.15
N THR A 332 11.87 2.47 -23.43
CA THR A 332 10.92 2.01 -24.47
C THR A 332 11.52 1.07 -25.50
N GLY A 333 12.82 0.78 -25.40
CA GLY A 333 13.52 -0.01 -26.40
C GLY A 333 15.04 -0.01 -26.21
N GLY A 334 15.68 -1.12 -26.60
CA GLY A 334 17.14 -1.23 -26.67
C GLY A 334 17.78 -1.90 -25.46
N THR A 335 16.99 -2.63 -24.66
CA THR A 335 17.44 -3.51 -23.58
C THR A 335 18.53 -4.48 -24.05
N LYS A 336 19.56 -4.67 -23.22
CA LYS A 336 20.66 -5.61 -23.47
C LYS A 336 21.09 -6.29 -22.18
N ALA A 337 21.37 -7.58 -22.25
CA ALA A 337 22.11 -8.27 -21.20
C ALA A 337 23.51 -7.67 -21.06
N VAL A 338 23.91 -7.30 -19.85
CA VAL A 338 25.20 -6.67 -19.53
C VAL A 338 26.07 -7.53 -18.60
N GLY A 339 25.50 -8.51 -17.91
CA GLY A 339 26.26 -9.40 -17.04
C GLY A 339 25.40 -10.25 -16.12
N THR A 340 25.90 -10.41 -14.90
CA THR A 340 25.26 -11.16 -13.82
C THR A 340 25.55 -10.40 -12.53
N SER A 341 24.53 -10.18 -11.73
CA SER A 341 24.60 -9.44 -10.47
C SER A 341 25.33 -10.25 -9.38
N PRO A 342 25.75 -9.63 -8.26
CA PRO A 342 26.47 -10.33 -7.19
C PRO A 342 25.68 -11.48 -6.52
N ASP A 343 24.36 -11.41 -6.53
CA ASP A 343 23.41 -12.44 -6.06
C ASP A 343 23.16 -13.56 -7.11
N GLY A 344 23.54 -13.37 -8.37
CA GLY A 344 23.52 -14.40 -9.42
C GLY A 344 22.43 -14.25 -10.47
N ALA A 345 21.58 -13.22 -10.37
CA ALA A 345 20.57 -12.89 -11.37
C ALA A 345 21.18 -12.33 -12.66
N LEU A 346 20.50 -12.47 -13.80
CA LEU A 346 20.97 -11.89 -15.08
C LEU A 346 20.69 -10.39 -15.14
N ASP A 347 21.73 -9.59 -15.39
CA ASP A 347 21.60 -8.13 -15.50
C ASP A 347 21.28 -7.70 -16.92
N PHE A 348 20.22 -6.91 -17.06
CA PHE A 348 19.81 -6.22 -18.27
C PHE A 348 19.81 -4.70 -18.05
N GLN A 349 20.29 -3.94 -19.04
CA GLN A 349 20.25 -2.48 -19.04
C GLN A 349 19.55 -1.95 -20.29
N GLY A 350 18.72 -0.92 -20.10
CA GLY A 350 18.00 -0.23 -21.16
C GLY A 350 18.25 1.29 -21.10
N PRO A 351 18.42 1.96 -22.25
CA PRO A 351 18.58 3.40 -22.29
C PRO A 351 17.26 4.09 -21.94
N CYS A 352 17.27 4.94 -20.92
CA CYS A 352 16.10 5.68 -20.46
C CYS A 352 15.97 7.02 -21.21
N GLY A 353 14.79 7.29 -21.75
CA GLY A 353 14.42 8.59 -22.31
C GLY A 353 13.69 9.44 -21.26
N VAL A 354 14.16 10.65 -21.01
CA VAL A 354 13.51 11.62 -20.11
C VAL A 354 12.70 12.62 -20.93
N LEU A 355 11.39 12.66 -20.71
CA LEU A 355 10.43 13.61 -21.28
C LEU A 355 10.05 14.67 -20.24
N PRO A 356 10.61 15.90 -20.32
CA PRO A 356 10.21 17.00 -19.45
C PRO A 356 8.85 17.57 -19.87
N VAL A 357 7.98 17.84 -18.90
CA VAL A 357 6.66 18.45 -19.08
C VAL A 357 6.54 19.68 -18.17
N ALA A 358 6.11 20.80 -18.73
CA ALA A 358 5.91 22.03 -17.96
C ALA A 358 4.77 21.88 -16.94
N LYS A 359 4.94 22.48 -15.75
CA LYS A 359 3.87 22.56 -14.74
C LYS A 359 2.64 23.28 -15.31
N ASN A 360 1.46 22.81 -14.94
CA ASN A 360 0.16 23.37 -15.29
C ASN A 360 -0.51 23.99 -14.03
N PRO A 361 -1.73 24.57 -14.12
CA PRO A 361 -2.39 25.20 -12.96
C PRO A 361 -2.65 24.28 -11.75
N ALA A 362 -2.69 22.95 -11.93
CA ALA A 362 -2.82 21.98 -10.84
C ALA A 362 -1.54 21.77 -10.03
N GLN A 363 -0.42 22.43 -10.39
CA GLN A 363 0.77 22.53 -9.54
C GLN A 363 1.15 23.98 -9.20
N ALA A 364 0.19 24.90 -9.23
CA ALA A 364 0.39 26.30 -8.86
C ALA A 364 0.12 26.53 -7.35
N GLU A 365 0.99 27.31 -6.71
CA GLU A 365 0.89 27.70 -5.30
C GLU A 365 -0.47 28.38 -4.95
N PRO A 366 -0.88 28.35 -3.67
CA PRO A 366 -2.02 29.14 -3.21
C PRO A 366 -1.76 30.65 -3.29
N THR A 367 -2.80 31.35 -3.77
CA THR A 367 -2.90 32.81 -3.84
C THR A 367 -3.03 33.46 -2.47
N ASP A 368 -2.75 34.76 -2.39
CA ASP A 368 -2.92 35.54 -1.16
C ASP A 368 -4.38 35.54 -0.65
N GLU A 369 -5.37 35.37 -1.54
CA GLU A 369 -6.79 35.30 -1.20
C GLU A 369 -7.14 33.94 -0.58
N GLU A 370 -6.72 32.82 -1.18
CA GLU A 370 -6.85 31.47 -0.60
C GLU A 370 -6.15 31.38 0.78
N ARG A 371 -4.99 32.02 0.94
CA ARG A 371 -4.24 32.05 2.21
C ARG A 371 -4.91 32.89 3.31
N ALA A 372 -5.60 33.96 2.93
CA ALA A 372 -6.28 34.87 3.87
C ALA A 372 -7.74 34.48 4.18
N GLY A 373 -8.31 33.55 3.42
CA GLY A 373 -9.66 33.01 3.64
C GLY A 373 -9.77 32.08 4.85
N GLU A 374 -10.94 31.44 4.96
CA GLU A 374 -11.18 30.30 5.84
C GLU A 374 -10.83 28.99 5.11
N LEU A 375 -10.69 27.87 5.83
CA LEU A 375 -10.48 26.55 5.22
C LEU A 375 -11.72 26.15 4.41
N TYR A 376 -11.59 26.06 3.08
CA TYR A 376 -12.63 25.53 2.22
C TYR A 376 -12.74 24.00 2.37
N ILE A 377 -13.96 23.51 2.59
CA ILE A 377 -14.28 22.08 2.71
C ILE A 377 -15.24 21.70 1.58
N PRO A 378 -14.87 20.77 0.68
CA PRO A 378 -15.71 20.36 -0.44
C PRO A 378 -16.94 19.56 0.04
N PRO A 379 -18.10 19.69 -0.63
CA PRO A 379 -19.36 19.13 -0.14
C PRO A 379 -19.59 17.65 -0.46
N SER A 380 -18.79 17.04 -1.34
CA SER A 380 -19.01 15.70 -1.91
C SER A 380 -18.47 14.53 -1.07
N GLY A 381 -17.92 14.79 0.12
CA GLY A 381 -17.49 13.74 1.04
C GLY A 381 -18.64 13.10 1.81
N ASP A 382 -18.50 11.82 2.13
CA ASP A 382 -19.49 11.00 2.85
C ASP A 382 -19.41 11.23 4.38
N PRO A 383 -20.38 11.93 5.01
CA PRO A 383 -20.24 12.35 6.40
C PRO A 383 -20.29 11.18 7.38
N GLY A 384 -19.24 11.02 8.18
CA GLY A 384 -19.13 9.97 9.21
C GLY A 384 -18.62 8.61 8.69
N LEU A 385 -18.27 8.50 7.41
CA LEU A 385 -17.49 7.38 6.90
C LEU A 385 -16.06 7.44 7.52
N PRO A 386 -15.52 6.36 8.12
CA PRO A 386 -14.14 6.34 8.57
C PRO A 386 -13.16 6.17 7.39
N PRO A 387 -11.90 6.66 7.48
CA PRO A 387 -10.91 6.49 6.41
C PRO A 387 -10.56 5.04 6.05
N VAL A 388 -10.73 4.16 7.03
CA VAL A 388 -10.48 2.73 6.95
C VAL A 388 -11.69 2.04 7.60
N PRO A 389 -12.29 1.01 6.98
CA PRO A 389 -13.35 0.22 7.58
C PRO A 389 -12.94 -0.33 8.96
N ALA A 390 -13.90 -0.40 9.89
CA ALA A 390 -13.65 -1.02 11.18
C ALA A 390 -13.62 -2.53 11.05
N CYS A 391 -12.53 -3.16 11.51
CA CYS A 391 -12.46 -4.61 11.67
C CYS A 391 -13.47 -5.09 12.72
N ILE A 392 -14.10 -6.24 12.48
CA ILE A 392 -15.03 -6.91 13.39
C ILE A 392 -14.59 -8.38 13.48
N ASP A 393 -14.50 -8.92 14.70
CA ASP A 393 -14.18 -10.33 14.93
C ASP A 393 -15.26 -11.26 14.33
N HIS A 394 -14.84 -12.47 13.94
CA HIS A 394 -15.69 -13.48 13.32
C HIS A 394 -16.91 -13.86 14.19
N ASP A 395 -18.10 -14.01 13.60
CA ASP A 395 -19.27 -14.57 14.30
C ASP A 395 -19.21 -16.12 14.33
N PRO A 396 -18.94 -16.75 15.49
CA PRO A 396 -18.82 -18.21 15.58
C PRO A 396 -20.15 -18.94 15.33
N SER A 397 -21.28 -18.24 15.22
CA SER A 397 -22.57 -18.82 14.84
C SER A 397 -22.75 -18.98 13.32
N VAL A 398 -21.91 -18.34 12.50
CA VAL A 398 -21.93 -18.51 11.04
C VAL A 398 -21.46 -19.90 10.64
N ALA A 399 -22.18 -20.53 9.71
CA ALA A 399 -21.84 -21.82 9.11
C ALA A 399 -21.25 -21.62 7.70
N PRO A 400 -20.36 -22.50 7.23
CA PRO A 400 -19.80 -22.42 5.89
C PRO A 400 -20.86 -22.64 4.79
N ALA A 401 -20.62 -22.05 3.62
CA ALA A 401 -21.52 -22.21 2.46
C ALA A 401 -21.35 -23.55 1.71
N ILE A 402 -20.24 -24.24 1.95
CA ILE A 402 -19.82 -25.48 1.26
C ILE A 402 -19.22 -26.47 2.28
N GLU A 403 -19.00 -27.72 1.87
CA GLU A 403 -18.49 -28.76 2.77
C GLU A 403 -17.06 -28.46 3.27
N PRO A 404 -16.75 -28.62 4.57
CA PRO A 404 -15.46 -28.27 5.16
C PRO A 404 -14.38 -29.33 4.88
N THR A 405 -13.97 -29.43 3.62
CA THR A 405 -12.89 -30.32 3.16
C THR A 405 -11.60 -29.52 2.93
N LEU A 406 -10.43 -30.16 3.09
CA LEU A 406 -9.14 -29.53 2.77
C LEU A 406 -9.09 -28.99 1.33
N SER A 407 -9.74 -29.67 0.37
CA SER A 407 -9.82 -29.20 -1.02
C SER A 407 -10.59 -27.88 -1.16
N ASN A 408 -11.65 -27.69 -0.37
CA ASN A 408 -12.44 -26.46 -0.38
C ASN A 408 -11.73 -25.34 0.38
N VAL A 409 -11.10 -25.63 1.51
CA VAL A 409 -10.24 -24.68 2.23
C VAL A 409 -9.10 -24.19 1.34
N GLN A 410 -8.41 -25.10 0.64
CA GLN A 410 -7.33 -24.74 -0.28
C GLN A 410 -7.84 -23.86 -1.43
N GLY A 411 -8.91 -24.27 -2.13
CA GLY A 411 -9.39 -23.57 -3.34
C GLY A 411 -10.10 -22.25 -3.08
N VAL A 412 -10.80 -22.12 -1.95
CA VAL A 412 -11.66 -20.95 -1.64
C VAL A 412 -11.00 -19.97 -0.67
N VAL A 413 -10.10 -20.43 0.21
CA VAL A 413 -9.44 -19.58 1.21
C VAL A 413 -7.97 -19.36 0.85
N PHE A 414 -7.16 -20.42 0.86
CA PHE A 414 -5.71 -20.26 0.73
C PHE A 414 -5.31 -19.72 -0.65
N GLN A 415 -5.86 -20.29 -1.73
CA GLN A 415 -5.58 -19.85 -3.08
C GLN A 415 -6.06 -18.43 -3.37
N GLN A 416 -7.07 -17.92 -2.66
CA GLN A 416 -7.69 -16.62 -2.94
C GLN A 416 -7.11 -15.48 -2.13
N SER A 417 -6.77 -15.74 -0.86
CA SER A 417 -6.43 -14.67 0.09
C SER A 417 -5.05 -14.81 0.72
N CYS A 418 -4.38 -15.95 0.58
CA CYS A 418 -3.12 -16.24 1.27
C CYS A 418 -1.94 -16.46 0.30
N SER A 419 -2.11 -17.28 -0.73
CA SER A 419 -1.07 -17.54 -1.74
C SER A 419 -1.19 -16.65 -2.99
N PHE A 420 -2.38 -16.09 -3.29
CA PHE A 420 -2.58 -15.18 -4.44
C PHE A 420 -1.84 -13.83 -4.27
N ASN A 421 -1.78 -13.30 -3.05
CA ASN A 421 -0.97 -12.12 -2.72
C ASN A 421 0.53 -12.47 -2.58
N ALA A 422 0.96 -13.61 -3.12
CA ALA A 422 2.30 -14.20 -3.04
C ALA A 422 2.90 -14.33 -1.62
N CYS A 423 2.11 -14.18 -0.55
CA CYS A 423 2.62 -14.28 0.83
C CYS A 423 2.87 -15.72 1.28
N HIS A 424 2.07 -16.69 0.81
CA HIS A 424 2.18 -18.10 1.24
C HIS A 424 2.05 -19.09 0.07
N GLY A 425 2.71 -18.82 -1.05
CA GLY A 425 2.78 -19.69 -2.23
C GLY A 425 4.18 -20.22 -2.51
N ASP A 426 4.37 -20.91 -3.63
CA ASP A 426 5.67 -21.47 -4.01
C ASP A 426 6.76 -20.39 -4.15
N SER A 427 6.42 -19.23 -4.75
CA SER A 427 7.32 -18.10 -5.00
C SER A 427 7.51 -17.16 -3.80
N GLY A 428 6.73 -17.30 -2.74
CA GLY A 428 6.79 -16.43 -1.58
C GLY A 428 6.22 -17.12 -0.34
N GLN A 429 7.11 -17.44 0.59
CA GLN A 429 6.83 -18.28 1.75
C GLN A 429 7.07 -17.46 3.02
N ALA A 430 6.19 -16.50 3.31
CA ALA A 430 6.24 -15.71 4.53
C ALA A 430 6.18 -16.64 5.76
N ALA A 431 7.08 -16.39 6.72
CA ALA A 431 7.38 -17.28 7.84
C ALA A 431 7.77 -18.73 7.46
N GLY A 432 8.09 -19.00 6.18
CA GLY A 432 8.42 -20.34 5.66
C GLY A 432 7.22 -21.22 5.33
N LEU A 433 5.99 -20.67 5.30
CA LEU A 433 4.76 -21.43 5.04
C LEU A 433 4.41 -21.44 3.54
N ASN A 434 4.19 -22.64 2.99
CA ASN A 434 3.76 -22.83 1.59
C ASN A 434 2.40 -23.52 1.48
N LEU A 435 1.33 -22.77 1.21
CA LEU A 435 -0.04 -23.29 1.06
C LEU A 435 -0.31 -23.93 -0.32
N GLN A 436 0.70 -23.97 -1.19
CA GLN A 436 0.72 -24.67 -2.47
C GLN A 436 1.54 -25.97 -2.43
N ALA A 437 2.10 -26.33 -1.26
CA ALA A 437 2.93 -27.52 -1.09
C ALA A 437 2.23 -28.82 -1.59
N PRO A 438 2.97 -29.74 -2.28
CA PRO A 438 2.40 -30.99 -2.80
C PRO A 438 1.75 -31.92 -1.77
N ASP A 439 2.16 -31.82 -0.50
CA ASP A 439 1.52 -32.47 0.66
C ASP A 439 1.06 -31.39 1.65
N LEU A 440 0.03 -30.62 1.24
CA LEU A 440 -0.50 -29.50 2.00
C LEU A 440 -0.94 -29.89 3.42
N LEU A 441 -1.48 -31.10 3.63
CA LEU A 441 -1.85 -31.52 4.99
C LEU A 441 -0.62 -31.71 5.86
N ALA A 442 0.45 -32.33 5.34
CA ALA A 442 1.69 -32.47 6.08
C ALA A 442 2.34 -31.10 6.38
N GLU A 443 2.26 -30.15 5.46
CA GLU A 443 2.70 -28.77 5.73
C GLU A 443 1.90 -28.17 6.90
N LEU A 444 0.56 -28.11 6.79
CA LEU A 444 -0.32 -27.49 7.80
C LEU A 444 -0.19 -28.08 9.21
N LEU A 445 0.07 -29.39 9.32
CA LEU A 445 0.18 -30.08 10.60
C LEU A 445 1.58 -30.07 11.21
N ASN A 446 2.64 -29.88 10.42
CA ASN A 446 4.04 -29.93 10.90
C ASN A 446 4.76 -28.59 10.85
N HIS A 447 4.16 -27.54 10.29
CA HIS A 447 4.74 -26.21 10.19
C HIS A 447 5.00 -25.59 11.57
N GLU A 448 6.23 -25.12 11.80
CA GLU A 448 6.63 -24.46 13.06
C GLU A 448 6.21 -22.99 13.04
N VAL A 449 5.20 -22.63 13.84
CA VAL A 449 4.65 -21.28 13.87
C VAL A 449 5.66 -20.27 14.43
N VAL A 450 6.23 -19.43 13.56
CA VAL A 450 7.17 -18.36 13.95
C VAL A 450 6.50 -17.26 14.77
N GLY A 451 5.25 -16.89 14.44
CA GLY A 451 4.51 -15.81 15.11
C GLY A 451 4.02 -16.15 16.53
N ASN A 452 3.94 -17.43 16.89
CA ASN A 452 3.51 -17.91 18.20
C ASN A 452 4.20 -19.25 18.52
N PRO A 453 5.51 -19.24 18.88
CA PRO A 453 6.31 -20.45 18.97
C PRO A 453 5.81 -21.45 20.01
N GLY A 454 5.52 -22.67 19.57
CA GLY A 454 5.01 -23.76 20.41
C GLY A 454 3.50 -23.99 20.33
N VAL A 455 2.77 -23.17 19.57
CA VAL A 455 1.38 -23.43 19.15
C VAL A 455 1.40 -24.14 17.78
N ALA A 456 0.43 -25.02 17.53
CA ALA A 456 0.27 -25.67 16.23
C ALA A 456 -0.35 -24.70 15.21
N LEU A 457 0.07 -24.76 13.94
CA LEU A 457 -0.61 -24.01 12.88
C LEU A 457 -2.06 -24.51 12.74
N VAL A 458 -2.25 -25.83 12.78
CA VAL A 458 -3.55 -26.51 12.90
C VAL A 458 -3.46 -27.59 13.97
N GLU A 459 -4.31 -27.52 14.99
CA GLU A 459 -4.54 -28.57 16.00
C GLU A 459 -5.86 -29.29 15.67
N PRO A 460 -5.82 -30.55 15.19
CA PRO A 460 -7.02 -31.28 14.76
C PRO A 460 -8.08 -31.43 15.86
N GLY A 461 -9.27 -30.90 15.59
CA GLY A 461 -10.42 -30.90 16.51
C GLY A 461 -10.50 -29.68 17.43
N ASP A 462 -9.54 -28.74 17.37
CA ASP A 462 -9.48 -27.59 18.27
C ASP A 462 -9.06 -26.29 17.52
N PRO A 463 -10.02 -25.55 16.94
CA PRO A 463 -9.75 -24.26 16.30
C PRO A 463 -9.17 -23.22 17.27
N GLU A 464 -9.63 -23.21 18.52
CA GLU A 464 -9.20 -22.23 19.53
C GLU A 464 -7.71 -22.41 19.90
N ASN A 465 -7.15 -23.61 19.74
CA ASN A 465 -5.70 -23.87 19.86
C ASN A 465 -4.95 -23.94 18.51
N SER A 466 -5.62 -23.61 17.39
CA SER A 466 -5.02 -23.58 16.05
C SER A 466 -4.64 -22.14 15.66
N TRP A 467 -3.35 -21.86 15.49
CA TRP A 467 -2.88 -20.51 15.15
C TRP A 467 -3.50 -19.97 13.85
N LEU A 468 -3.70 -20.82 12.84
CA LEU A 468 -4.36 -20.43 11.58
C LEU A 468 -5.76 -19.84 11.80
N TYR A 469 -6.54 -20.41 12.72
CA TYR A 469 -7.89 -19.91 13.01
C TYR A 469 -7.83 -18.59 13.79
N GLN A 470 -6.97 -18.52 14.83
CA GLN A 470 -6.82 -17.31 15.65
C GLN A 470 -6.50 -16.07 14.80
N ILE A 471 -5.60 -16.18 13.82
CA ILE A 471 -5.20 -15.04 12.97
C ILE A 471 -6.21 -14.66 11.88
N ILE A 472 -7.10 -15.56 11.45
CA ILE A 472 -8.15 -15.20 10.47
C ILE A 472 -9.48 -14.82 11.12
N ALA A 473 -9.70 -15.18 12.38
CA ALA A 473 -10.97 -15.02 13.08
C ALA A 473 -11.01 -13.86 14.09
N SER A 474 -9.86 -13.30 14.49
CA SER A 474 -9.80 -12.12 15.36
C SER A 474 -9.03 -10.97 14.73
N CYS A 475 -9.54 -9.75 14.88
CA CYS A 475 -8.88 -8.51 14.53
C CYS A 475 -7.63 -8.22 15.39
N GLN A 476 -7.55 -8.82 16.57
CA GLN A 476 -6.41 -8.71 17.49
C GLN A 476 -6.07 -10.11 18.05
N PRO A 477 -5.37 -10.96 17.27
CA PRO A 477 -5.06 -12.32 17.70
C PRO A 477 -4.14 -12.31 18.92
N ASP A 478 -4.61 -12.94 20.00
CA ASP A 478 -3.91 -13.00 21.28
C ASP A 478 -2.68 -13.94 21.27
N GLY A 479 -1.74 -13.70 22.18
CA GLY A 479 -0.70 -14.67 22.56
C GLY A 479 0.53 -14.76 21.65
N GLY A 480 0.54 -14.13 20.47
CA GLY A 480 1.68 -14.12 19.53
C GLY A 480 2.23 -12.73 19.20
N THR A 481 3.23 -12.71 18.32
CA THR A 481 3.67 -11.53 17.58
C THR A 481 3.21 -11.66 16.13
N GLY A 482 1.98 -11.24 15.84
CA GLY A 482 1.41 -11.24 14.49
C GLY A 482 0.16 -10.37 14.40
N SER A 483 -0.06 -9.78 13.24
CA SER A 483 -1.34 -9.17 12.87
C SER A 483 -2.33 -10.26 12.44
N HIS A 484 -3.62 -9.90 12.34
CA HIS A 484 -4.60 -10.75 11.67
C HIS A 484 -4.27 -10.92 10.18
N MET A 485 -4.91 -11.91 9.55
CA MET A 485 -4.78 -12.22 8.13
C MET A 485 -6.10 -11.96 7.38
N PRO A 486 -6.08 -11.43 6.15
CA PRO A 486 -4.89 -11.09 5.36
C PRO A 486 -4.09 -9.93 5.95
N LEU A 487 -2.76 -9.99 5.80
CA LEU A 487 -1.87 -8.93 6.28
C LEU A 487 -2.23 -7.59 5.60
N ASN A 488 -2.11 -6.50 6.35
CA ASN A 488 -2.47 -5.13 5.93
C ASN A 488 -3.97 -4.92 5.57
N SER A 489 -4.82 -5.95 5.65
CA SER A 489 -6.27 -5.82 5.43
C SER A 489 -6.93 -4.96 6.52
N PRO A 490 -7.92 -4.11 6.21
CA PRO A 490 -8.70 -3.38 7.22
C PRO A 490 -9.72 -4.27 7.94
N VAL A 491 -9.98 -5.47 7.41
CA VAL A 491 -11.01 -6.41 7.88
C VAL A 491 -10.50 -7.85 7.82
N LEU A 492 -11.20 -8.77 8.48
CA LEU A 492 -10.99 -10.20 8.32
C LEU A 492 -11.52 -10.71 6.95
N LEU A 493 -11.30 -11.99 6.68
CA LEU A 493 -11.94 -12.69 5.55
C LEU A 493 -13.47 -12.72 5.70
N ASP A 494 -14.18 -13.07 4.62
CA ASP A 494 -15.62 -13.36 4.73
C ASP A 494 -15.90 -14.42 5.80
N ASP A 495 -16.93 -14.16 6.59
CA ASP A 495 -17.30 -14.94 7.78
C ASP A 495 -17.57 -16.42 7.48
N ARG A 496 -18.01 -16.74 6.25
CA ARG A 496 -18.24 -18.12 5.80
C ARG A 496 -16.96 -18.82 5.36
N SER A 497 -15.97 -18.06 4.87
CA SER A 497 -14.62 -18.57 4.59
C SER A 497 -13.87 -18.87 5.89
N ILE A 498 -14.03 -18.03 6.92
CA ILE A 498 -13.51 -18.31 8.26
C ILE A 498 -14.21 -19.54 8.86
N ALA A 499 -15.54 -19.61 8.78
CA ALA A 499 -16.30 -20.78 9.22
C ALA A 499 -15.90 -22.07 8.47
N LEU A 500 -15.51 -21.99 7.20
CA LEU A 500 -15.05 -23.15 6.42
C LEU A 500 -13.75 -23.74 6.98
N VAL A 501 -12.79 -22.88 7.37
CA VAL A 501 -11.56 -23.31 8.05
C VAL A 501 -11.90 -23.86 9.44
N ARG A 502 -12.74 -23.15 10.21
CA ARG A 502 -13.16 -23.54 11.57
C ARG A 502 -13.75 -24.95 11.61
N GLU A 503 -14.76 -25.22 10.78
CA GLU A 503 -15.43 -26.53 10.74
C GLU A 503 -14.48 -27.63 10.24
N TRP A 504 -13.59 -27.35 9.27
CA TRP A 504 -12.60 -28.34 8.80
C TRP A 504 -11.62 -28.73 9.91
N ILE A 505 -11.20 -27.77 10.75
CA ILE A 505 -10.39 -28.05 11.93
C ILE A 505 -11.20 -28.85 12.96
N LEU A 506 -12.45 -28.47 13.26
CA LEU A 506 -13.34 -29.19 14.20
C LEU A 506 -13.57 -30.66 13.80
N ASP A 507 -13.71 -30.94 12.51
CA ASP A 507 -13.85 -32.30 11.97
C ASP A 507 -12.55 -33.13 12.02
N GLY A 508 -11.47 -32.58 12.59
CA GLY A 508 -10.19 -33.25 12.78
C GLY A 508 -9.21 -33.07 11.63
N ALA A 509 -9.33 -31.96 10.90
CA ALA A 509 -8.48 -31.61 9.75
C ALA A 509 -8.31 -32.75 8.71
N PRO A 510 -9.41 -33.36 8.21
CA PRO A 510 -9.32 -34.50 7.29
C PRO A 510 -8.65 -34.11 5.96
N GLY A 511 -7.71 -34.96 5.51
CA GLY A 511 -6.96 -34.79 4.25
C GLY A 511 -7.65 -35.33 3.00
N SER A 512 -8.77 -36.04 3.16
CA SER A 512 -9.62 -36.51 2.06
C SER A 512 -11.04 -35.96 2.26
N PRO A 513 -11.80 -35.71 1.17
CA PRO A 513 -13.22 -35.39 1.27
C PRO A 513 -14.04 -36.56 1.83
#